data_AF-A0A1I6MK64-F1
#
_entry.id   AF-A0A1I6MK64-F1
#
_cell.length_a   1.000
_cell.length_b   1.000
_cell.length_c   1.000
_cell.angle_alpha   90.00
_cell.angle_beta   90.00
_cell.angle_gamma   90.00
#
_symmetry.space_group_name_H-M   'P 1'
#
loop_
_entity.id
_entity.type
_entity.pdbx_description
1 polymer ?
#
loop_
_entity_poly.entity_id
_entity_poly.type
_entity_poly.pdbx_seq_one_letter_code
_entity_poly.pdbx_strand_id
1 'polypeptide(L)'
;MPGDRLPFYAFCIGLLGNFIFRFFRQRSESRDREISLYQPVTPSSAPVTSSIRLFSLEEMYHLTPELLAALWMLYQVRSEEIPELAASLLERGFDTPSLRRLAGENRPTHADVADLVADTLRALHSRLPKDEVHARTIICRYLAAEAIAGRIAPFEAGDKIASLHDWDTLTYSGQIAITSIEAEEWNTNQRIENEPQMLEALQNYLKAATPSPTQ
;
A
#
# COMPACT_ATOMS: atom_id res chain seq x y z
N MET A 1 10.70 -41.52 18.44
CA MET A 1 10.12 -40.53 19.38
C MET A 1 10.03 -39.20 18.65
N PRO A 2 8.93 -38.90 17.95
CA PRO A 2 8.71 -37.57 17.38
C PRO A 2 8.12 -36.67 18.47
N GLY A 3 8.82 -35.58 18.76
CA GLY A 3 8.44 -34.60 19.77
C GLY A 3 7.40 -33.62 19.24
N ASP A 4 6.32 -33.47 19.99
CA ASP A 4 5.23 -32.52 19.83
C ASP A 4 5.75 -31.08 19.67
N ARG A 5 5.52 -30.47 18.49
CA ARG A 5 5.68 -29.04 18.22
C ARG A 5 4.38 -28.43 17.68
N LEU A 6 3.24 -28.76 18.29
CA LEU A 6 1.92 -28.21 17.92
C LEU A 6 1.25 -27.21 18.90
N PRO A 7 1.88 -26.60 19.94
CA PRO A 7 1.14 -25.66 20.79
C PRO A 7 1.10 -24.20 20.28
N PHE A 8 1.95 -23.79 19.33
CA PHE A 8 2.07 -22.36 18.98
C PHE A 8 0.96 -21.85 18.05
N TYR A 9 0.58 -22.65 17.03
CA TYR A 9 -0.47 -22.26 16.07
C TYR A 9 -1.87 -22.17 16.69
N ALA A 10 -2.18 -23.03 17.68
CA ALA A 10 -3.48 -23.01 18.37
C ALA A 10 -3.64 -21.77 19.28
N PHE A 11 -2.54 -21.26 19.83
CA PHE A 11 -2.56 -20.07 20.69
C PHE A 11 -2.81 -18.80 19.88
N CYS A 12 -2.17 -18.67 18.70
CA CYS A 12 -2.40 -17.55 17.79
C CYS A 12 -3.86 -17.50 17.28
N ILE A 13 -4.48 -18.64 16.95
CA ILE A 13 -5.88 -18.68 16.46
C ILE A 13 -6.88 -18.25 17.55
N GLY A 14 -6.65 -18.64 18.82
CA GLY A 14 -7.53 -18.30 19.93
C GLY A 14 -7.51 -16.81 20.29
N LEU A 15 -6.33 -16.17 20.24
CA LEU A 15 -6.19 -14.72 20.43
C LEU A 15 -6.75 -13.94 19.23
N LEU A 16 -6.52 -14.43 18.01
CA LEU A 16 -7.03 -13.82 16.78
C LEU A 16 -8.56 -13.78 16.76
N GLY A 17 -9.24 -14.85 17.16
CA GLY A 17 -10.71 -14.91 17.19
C GLY A 17 -11.34 -13.94 18.20
N ASN A 18 -10.72 -13.81 19.38
CA ASN A 18 -11.22 -12.92 20.44
C ASN A 18 -10.91 -11.44 20.15
N PHE A 19 -9.77 -11.18 19.50
CA PHE A 19 -9.36 -9.85 19.06
C PHE A 19 -10.22 -9.35 17.91
N ILE A 20 -10.43 -10.16 16.86
CA ILE A 20 -11.34 -9.84 15.74
C ILE A 20 -12.73 -9.51 16.29
N PHE A 21 -13.26 -10.33 17.20
CA PHE A 21 -14.59 -10.08 17.79
C PHE A 21 -14.65 -8.78 18.61
N ARG A 22 -13.64 -8.47 19.42
CA ARG A 22 -13.58 -7.23 20.22
C ARG A 22 -13.39 -5.99 19.35
N PHE A 23 -12.54 -6.06 18.33
CA PHE A 23 -12.28 -4.97 17.40
C PHE A 23 -13.52 -4.65 16.56
N PHE A 24 -14.21 -5.67 16.02
CA PHE A 24 -15.49 -5.47 15.31
C PHE A 24 -16.56 -4.87 16.22
N ARG A 25 -16.61 -5.28 17.50
CA ARG A 25 -17.55 -4.72 18.46
C ARG A 25 -17.26 -3.24 18.77
N GLN A 26 -16.00 -2.88 19.02
CA GLN A 26 -15.62 -1.49 19.34
C GLN A 26 -15.79 -0.55 18.14
N ARG A 27 -15.56 -1.04 16.92
CA ARG A 27 -15.78 -0.29 15.69
C ARG A 27 -17.26 -0.20 15.31
N SER A 28 -18.08 -1.21 15.60
CA SER A 28 -19.55 -1.14 15.52
C SER A 28 -20.10 -0.06 16.44
N GLU A 29 -19.66 -0.02 17.70
CA GLU A 29 -20.11 0.96 18.68
C GLU A 29 -19.69 2.40 18.30
N SER A 30 -18.58 2.57 17.56
CA SER A 30 -18.15 3.86 17.01
C SER A 30 -18.97 4.26 15.77
N ARG A 31 -19.30 3.30 14.89
CA ARG A 31 -20.19 3.52 13.74
C ARG A 31 -21.62 3.85 14.16
N ASP A 32 -22.16 3.20 15.18
CA ASP A 32 -23.54 3.44 15.64
C ASP A 32 -23.72 4.85 16.23
N ARG A 33 -22.65 5.46 16.74
CA ARG A 33 -22.65 6.87 17.17
C ARG A 33 -22.61 7.85 16.00
N GLU A 34 -22.10 7.43 14.84
CA GLU A 34 -22.02 8.23 13.61
C GLU A 34 -23.26 8.00 12.70
N ILE A 35 -23.91 6.84 12.79
CA ILE A 35 -25.08 6.43 11.98
C ILE A 35 -26.38 7.13 12.42
N SER A 36 -26.42 7.79 13.59
CA SER A 36 -27.60 8.56 14.02
C SER A 36 -27.91 9.81 13.16
N LEU A 37 -27.12 10.10 12.12
CA LEU A 37 -27.33 11.23 11.20
C LEU A 37 -27.37 10.87 9.71
N TYR A 38 -27.38 9.59 9.31
CA TYR A 38 -27.34 9.23 7.89
C TYR A 38 -28.70 8.82 7.32
N GLN A 39 -29.18 9.57 6.32
CA GLN A 39 -30.22 9.13 5.40
C GLN A 39 -29.66 8.09 4.40
N PRO A 40 -30.48 7.17 3.88
CA PRO A 40 -30.01 6.12 2.98
C PRO A 40 -29.56 6.71 1.64
N VAL A 41 -28.27 6.66 1.36
CA VAL A 41 -27.69 6.98 0.06
C VAL A 41 -27.62 5.70 -0.78
N THR A 42 -28.04 5.78 -2.03
CA THR A 42 -27.95 4.73 -3.05
C THR A 42 -26.50 4.27 -3.25
N PRO A 43 -26.25 2.99 -3.63
CA PRO A 43 -24.90 2.48 -3.85
C PRO A 43 -24.23 3.18 -5.03
N SER A 44 -23.34 4.14 -4.73
CA SER A 44 -22.44 4.78 -5.68
C SER A 44 -21.17 3.95 -5.82
N SER A 45 -20.84 3.53 -7.04
CA SER A 45 -19.68 2.72 -7.43
C SER A 45 -18.35 3.49 -7.39
N ALA A 46 -18.18 4.45 -6.48
CA ALA A 46 -16.90 5.13 -6.30
C ALA A 46 -15.98 4.21 -5.49
N PRO A 47 -14.74 3.95 -5.92
CA PRO A 47 -13.77 3.25 -5.08
C PRO A 47 -13.62 4.05 -3.80
N VAL A 48 -13.74 3.37 -2.66
CA VAL A 48 -13.46 3.94 -1.34
C VAL A 48 -11.95 4.19 -1.31
N THR A 49 -11.52 5.33 -1.84
CA THR A 49 -10.16 5.81 -1.67
C THR A 49 -9.98 6.10 -0.19
N SER A 50 -9.25 5.23 0.50
CA SER A 50 -8.67 5.56 1.80
C SER A 50 -7.93 6.88 1.64
N SER A 51 -8.37 7.92 2.36
CA SER A 51 -7.80 9.28 2.33
C SER A 51 -6.36 9.36 2.84
N ILE A 52 -5.71 8.22 3.10
CA ILE A 52 -4.35 8.12 3.61
C ILE A 52 -3.42 8.15 2.42
N ARG A 53 -2.65 9.23 2.32
CA ARG A 53 -1.60 9.39 1.33
C ARG A 53 -0.41 8.51 1.70
N LEU A 54 -0.04 7.57 0.82
CA LEU A 54 1.05 6.62 1.10
C LEU A 54 2.44 7.27 1.13
N PHE A 55 2.65 8.27 0.29
CA PHE A 55 3.92 8.99 0.14
C PHE A 55 3.65 10.49 0.10
N SER A 56 4.47 11.25 0.79
CA SER A 56 4.60 12.69 0.58
C SER A 56 5.07 12.98 -0.85
N LEU A 57 4.84 14.21 -1.30
CA LEU A 57 5.25 14.63 -2.64
C LEU A 57 6.79 14.56 -2.79
N GLU A 58 7.52 14.93 -1.74
CA GLU A 58 8.99 14.85 -1.69
C GLU A 58 9.50 13.42 -1.85
N GLU A 59 8.89 12.45 -1.17
CA GLU A 59 9.23 11.03 -1.34
C GLU A 59 8.97 10.57 -2.78
N MET A 60 7.88 11.03 -3.40
CA MET A 60 7.51 10.65 -4.76
C MET A 60 8.52 11.08 -5.83
N TYR A 61 9.25 12.19 -5.63
CA TYR A 61 10.30 12.64 -6.56
C TYR A 61 11.43 11.62 -6.74
N HIS A 62 11.65 10.75 -5.77
CA HIS A 62 12.73 9.76 -5.80
C HIS A 62 12.27 8.37 -6.26
N LEU A 63 10.96 8.15 -6.42
CA LEU A 63 10.41 6.85 -6.79
C LEU A 63 10.74 6.46 -8.23
N THR A 64 10.72 5.16 -8.52
CA THR A 64 10.91 4.66 -9.88
C THR A 64 9.67 4.91 -10.74
N PRO A 65 9.79 4.97 -12.08
CA PRO A 65 8.64 5.07 -12.97
C PRO A 65 7.60 3.94 -12.77
N GLU A 66 8.04 2.75 -12.36
CA GLU A 66 7.15 1.62 -12.05
C GLU A 66 6.31 1.88 -10.79
N LEU A 67 6.90 2.45 -9.75
CA LEU A 67 6.17 2.81 -8.54
C LEU A 67 5.20 3.97 -8.77
N LEU A 68 5.63 4.98 -9.54
CA LEU A 68 4.74 6.07 -9.94
C LEU A 68 3.55 5.56 -10.76
N ALA A 69 3.76 4.57 -11.64
CA ALA A 69 2.68 3.92 -12.38
C ALA A 69 1.69 3.20 -11.45
N ALA A 70 2.19 2.50 -10.42
CA ALA A 70 1.36 1.83 -9.44
C ALA A 70 0.55 2.83 -8.59
N LEU A 71 1.17 3.93 -8.16
CA LEU A 71 0.49 4.99 -7.40
C LEU A 71 -0.56 5.71 -8.25
N TRP A 72 -0.25 5.98 -9.52
CA TRP A 72 -1.20 6.54 -10.48
C TRP A 72 -2.44 5.64 -10.63
N MET A 73 -2.24 4.33 -10.78
CA MET A 73 -3.35 3.38 -10.94
C MET A 73 -4.25 3.29 -9.69
N LEU A 74 -3.70 3.50 -8.50
CA LEU A 74 -4.45 3.52 -7.24
C LEU A 74 -4.97 4.91 -6.86
N TYR A 75 -4.92 5.88 -7.78
CA TYR A 75 -5.34 7.27 -7.55
C TYR A 75 -4.62 7.94 -6.36
N GLN A 76 -3.40 7.51 -6.07
CA GLN A 76 -2.55 8.07 -4.99
C GLN A 76 -1.73 9.27 -5.46
N VAL A 77 -1.69 9.54 -6.77
CA VAL A 77 -1.08 10.73 -7.38
C VAL A 77 -2.19 11.60 -7.92
N ARG A 78 -2.26 12.85 -7.47
CA ARG A 78 -3.25 13.80 -8.00
C ARG A 78 -2.79 14.29 -9.37
N SER A 79 -3.74 14.59 -10.25
CA SER A 79 -3.42 15.03 -11.62
C SER A 79 -2.61 16.33 -11.63
N GLU A 80 -2.87 17.21 -10.66
CA GLU A 80 -2.16 18.47 -10.47
C GLU A 80 -0.69 18.30 -10.05
N GLU A 81 -0.32 17.11 -9.56
CA GLU A 81 1.05 16.79 -9.11
C GLU A 81 1.89 16.18 -10.23
N ILE A 82 1.24 15.69 -11.29
CA ILE A 82 1.90 15.05 -12.43
C ILE A 82 2.94 15.95 -13.10
N PRO A 83 2.70 17.25 -13.36
CA PRO A 83 3.70 18.11 -13.99
C PRO A 83 4.98 18.22 -13.16
N GLU A 84 4.85 18.30 -11.83
CA GLU A 84 5.99 18.41 -10.93
C GLU A 84 6.77 17.09 -10.81
N LEU A 85 6.05 15.96 -10.74
CA LEU A 85 6.68 14.63 -10.80
C LEU A 85 7.38 14.40 -12.13
N ALA A 86 6.80 14.88 -13.24
CA ALA A 86 7.40 14.78 -14.57
C ALA A 86 8.69 15.62 -14.67
N ALA A 87 8.69 16.84 -14.11
CA ALA A 87 9.88 17.67 -14.01
C ALA A 87 10.99 16.97 -13.21
N SER A 88 10.65 16.37 -12.07
CA SER A 88 11.60 15.60 -11.27
C SER A 88 12.20 14.40 -12.02
N LEU A 89 11.39 13.68 -12.81
CA LEU A 89 11.91 12.61 -13.67
C LEU A 89 12.85 13.13 -14.76
N LEU A 90 12.57 14.30 -15.35
CA LEU A 90 13.47 14.95 -16.32
C LEU A 90 14.81 15.29 -15.68
N GLU A 91 14.81 15.86 -14.47
CA GLU A 91 16.04 16.17 -13.72
C GLU A 91 16.87 14.93 -13.39
N ARG A 92 16.21 13.78 -13.21
CA ARG A 92 16.86 12.48 -12.97
C ARG A 92 17.38 11.81 -14.25
N GLY A 93 17.28 12.47 -15.39
CA GLY A 93 17.84 12.02 -16.67
C GLY A 93 16.89 11.15 -17.51
N PHE A 94 15.64 10.99 -17.09
CA PHE A 94 14.62 10.41 -17.95
C PHE A 94 14.17 11.48 -18.95
N ASP A 95 14.44 11.35 -20.24
CA ASP A 95 14.00 12.33 -21.25
C ASP A 95 13.20 11.63 -22.35
N THR A 96 11.91 11.94 -22.41
CA THR A 96 11.02 11.49 -23.48
C THR A 96 10.12 12.65 -23.93
N PRO A 97 9.67 12.68 -25.20
CA PRO A 97 8.79 13.74 -25.68
C PRO A 97 7.47 13.88 -24.87
N SER A 98 6.89 12.75 -24.46
CA SER A 98 5.66 12.73 -23.64
C SER A 98 5.91 13.23 -22.22
N LEU A 99 7.06 12.91 -21.62
CA LEU A 99 7.44 13.40 -20.29
C LEU A 99 7.66 14.92 -20.28
N ARG A 100 8.34 15.46 -21.29
CA ARG A 100 8.50 16.93 -21.46
C ARG A 100 7.16 17.63 -21.62
N ARG A 101 6.21 17.00 -22.31
CA ARG A 101 4.85 17.52 -22.43
C ARG A 101 4.12 17.52 -21.09
N LEU A 102 4.17 16.41 -20.34
CA LEU A 102 3.58 16.32 -19.00
C LEU A 102 4.13 17.41 -18.06
N ALA A 103 5.44 17.65 -18.07
CA ALA A 103 6.06 18.69 -17.25
C ALA A 103 5.61 20.12 -17.62
N GLY A 104 5.09 20.32 -18.84
CA GLY A 104 4.57 21.60 -19.30
C GLY A 104 3.07 21.82 -19.03
N GLU A 105 2.35 20.81 -18.53
CA GLU A 105 0.91 20.94 -18.22
C GLU A 105 0.68 21.83 -17.00
N ASN A 106 -0.43 22.57 -16.97
CA ASN A 106 -0.77 23.49 -15.88
C ASN A 106 -2.14 23.13 -15.28
N ARG A 107 -2.13 22.61 -14.05
CA ARG A 107 -3.33 22.13 -13.33
C ARG A 107 -4.20 21.20 -14.19
N PRO A 108 -3.64 20.14 -14.78
CA PRO A 108 -4.41 19.25 -15.64
C PRO A 108 -5.43 18.45 -14.83
N THR A 109 -6.52 18.07 -15.49
CA THR A 109 -7.44 17.04 -14.98
C THR A 109 -6.91 15.65 -15.30
N HIS A 110 -7.46 14.62 -14.65
CA HIS A 110 -7.08 13.23 -14.92
C HIS A 110 -7.24 12.86 -16.39
N ALA A 111 -8.30 13.34 -17.05
CA ALA A 111 -8.55 13.07 -18.46
C ALA A 111 -7.50 13.70 -19.38
N ASP A 112 -6.94 14.86 -19.01
CA ASP A 112 -5.94 15.56 -19.82
C ASP A 112 -4.60 14.81 -19.84
N VAL A 113 -4.24 14.16 -18.72
CA VAL A 113 -2.93 13.52 -18.56
C VAL A 113 -2.95 12.00 -18.67
N ALA A 114 -4.09 11.32 -18.61
CA ALA A 114 -4.15 9.86 -18.58
C ALA A 114 -3.41 9.21 -19.76
N ASP A 115 -3.67 9.67 -20.98
CA ASP A 115 -3.01 9.15 -22.19
C ASP A 115 -1.51 9.50 -22.22
N LEU A 116 -1.17 10.72 -21.79
CA LEU A 116 0.22 11.17 -21.72
C LEU A 116 1.04 10.40 -20.67
N VAL A 117 0.43 10.05 -19.53
CA VAL A 117 1.04 9.19 -18.50
C VAL A 117 1.27 7.80 -19.08
N ALA A 118 0.28 7.20 -19.75
CA ALA A 118 0.43 5.89 -20.38
C ALA A 118 1.56 5.88 -21.44
N ASP A 119 1.64 6.92 -22.28
CA ASP A 119 2.68 7.09 -23.28
C ASP A 119 4.06 7.29 -22.67
N THR A 120 4.15 8.10 -21.61
CA THR A 120 5.38 8.32 -20.83
C THR A 120 5.90 7.02 -20.25
N LEU A 121 5.05 6.27 -19.55
CA LEU A 121 5.44 4.99 -18.95
C LEU A 121 5.94 4.02 -20.01
N ARG A 122 5.24 3.91 -21.15
CA ARG A 122 5.66 3.07 -22.28
C ARG A 122 7.04 3.46 -22.81
N ALA A 123 7.29 4.76 -22.96
CA ALA A 123 8.58 5.28 -23.43
C ALA A 123 9.71 5.03 -22.42
N LEU A 124 9.41 5.00 -21.12
CA LEU A 124 10.35 4.67 -20.05
C LEU A 124 10.54 3.16 -19.84
N HIS A 125 10.02 2.32 -20.75
CA HIS A 125 9.97 0.86 -20.61
C HIS A 125 9.28 0.36 -19.33
N SER A 126 8.48 1.23 -18.70
CA SER A 126 7.58 0.87 -17.62
C SER A 126 6.21 0.52 -18.20
N ARG A 127 5.45 -0.30 -17.50
CA ARG A 127 4.07 -0.63 -17.88
C ARG A 127 3.15 -0.24 -16.76
N LEU A 128 1.97 0.27 -17.13
CA LEU A 128 0.88 0.36 -16.16
C LEU A 128 0.62 -1.05 -15.60
N PRO A 129 0.36 -1.16 -14.30
CA PRO A 129 -0.08 -2.42 -13.73
C PRO A 129 -1.36 -2.91 -14.44
N LYS A 130 -1.61 -4.22 -14.41
CA LYS A 130 -2.72 -4.83 -15.16
C LYS A 130 -4.07 -4.54 -14.50
N ASP A 131 -4.04 -4.49 -13.18
CA ASP A 131 -5.17 -4.31 -12.29
C ASP A 131 -4.66 -3.68 -10.97
N GLU A 132 -5.59 -3.28 -10.11
CA GLU A 132 -5.25 -2.71 -8.80
C GLU A 132 -4.48 -3.68 -7.90
N VAL A 133 -4.72 -4.99 -8.02
CA VAL A 133 -4.04 -6.01 -7.21
C VAL A 133 -2.55 -6.03 -7.55
N HIS A 134 -2.21 -5.96 -8.84
CA HIS A 134 -0.84 -5.84 -9.31
C HIS A 134 -0.19 -4.53 -8.85
N ALA A 135 -0.92 -3.41 -8.91
CA ALA A 135 -0.43 -2.11 -8.42
C ALA A 135 -0.11 -2.15 -6.92
N ARG A 136 -1.02 -2.68 -6.09
CA ARG A 136 -0.80 -2.86 -4.65
C ARG A 136 0.40 -3.76 -4.39
N THR A 137 0.54 -4.85 -5.13
CA THR A 137 1.68 -5.77 -4.99
C THR A 137 3.01 -5.08 -5.25
N ILE A 138 3.10 -4.22 -6.28
CA ILE A 138 4.31 -3.43 -6.57
C ILE A 138 4.68 -2.54 -5.39
N ILE A 139 3.71 -1.79 -4.84
CA ILE A 139 3.95 -0.87 -3.72
C ILE A 139 4.30 -1.64 -2.43
N CYS A 140 3.57 -2.70 -2.11
CA CYS A 140 3.83 -3.51 -0.92
C CYS A 140 5.22 -4.15 -0.96
N ARG A 141 5.67 -4.62 -2.14
CA ARG A 141 7.03 -5.14 -2.31
C ARG A 141 8.08 -4.07 -2.11
N TYR A 142 7.85 -2.86 -2.63
CA TYR A 142 8.75 -1.74 -2.40
C TYR A 142 8.86 -1.40 -0.91
N LEU A 143 7.73 -1.20 -0.23
CA LEU A 143 7.71 -0.90 1.22
C LEU A 143 8.39 -1.99 2.05
N ALA A 144 8.11 -3.26 1.76
CA ALA A 144 8.78 -4.37 2.45
C ALA A 144 10.30 -4.36 2.22
N ALA A 145 10.76 -4.09 0.99
CA ALA A 145 12.18 -4.01 0.67
C ALA A 145 12.87 -2.81 1.34
N GLU A 146 12.22 -1.64 1.37
CA GLU A 146 12.71 -0.45 2.08
C GLU A 146 12.84 -0.70 3.59
N ALA A 147 11.88 -1.39 4.18
CA ALA A 147 11.90 -1.75 5.60
C ALA A 147 13.03 -2.73 5.94
N ILE A 148 13.19 -3.78 5.13
CA ILE A 148 14.28 -4.75 5.30
C ILE A 148 15.65 -4.10 5.11
N ALA A 149 15.75 -3.10 4.24
CA ALA A 149 16.96 -2.31 4.07
C ALA A 149 17.19 -1.27 5.18
N GLY A 150 16.26 -1.12 6.14
CA GLY A 150 16.33 -0.16 7.23
C GLY A 150 16.14 1.30 6.81
N ARG A 151 15.57 1.55 5.61
CA ARG A 151 15.28 2.91 5.12
C ARG A 151 13.97 3.47 5.67
N ILE A 152 13.02 2.59 5.96
CA ILE A 152 11.78 2.92 6.67
C ILE A 152 11.62 1.99 7.86
N ALA A 153 10.91 2.45 8.90
CA ALA A 153 10.66 1.60 10.06
C ALA A 153 9.73 0.43 9.67
N PRO A 154 9.97 -0.81 10.14
CA PRO A 154 9.15 -1.97 9.76
C PRO A 154 7.65 -1.78 10.04
N PHE A 155 7.31 -1.11 11.14
CA PHE A 155 5.91 -0.80 11.47
C PHE A 155 5.29 0.25 10.56
N GLU A 156 6.05 1.26 10.16
CA GLU A 156 5.58 2.27 9.21
C GLU A 156 5.28 1.61 7.85
N ALA A 157 6.14 0.68 7.41
CA ALA A 157 5.91 -0.11 6.22
C ALA A 157 4.66 -0.99 6.35
N GLY A 158 4.48 -1.65 7.49
CA GLY A 158 3.32 -2.47 7.80
C GLY A 158 2.01 -1.68 7.75
N ASP A 159 1.98 -0.49 8.34
CA ASP A 159 0.83 0.42 8.33
C ASP A 159 0.49 0.90 6.91
N LYS A 160 1.50 1.37 6.15
CA LYS A 160 1.32 1.75 4.74
C LYS A 160 0.80 0.57 3.91
N ILE A 161 1.31 -0.65 4.12
CA ILE A 161 0.83 -1.88 3.46
C ILE A 161 -0.62 -2.19 3.88
N ALA A 162 -0.96 -2.08 5.16
CA ALA A 162 -2.32 -2.33 5.65
C ALA A 162 -3.32 -1.35 5.02
N SER A 163 -2.95 -0.06 4.90
CA SER A 163 -3.80 0.97 4.31
C SER A 163 -4.11 0.77 2.81
N LEU A 164 -3.31 -0.05 2.11
CA LEU A 164 -3.50 -0.42 0.71
C LEU A 164 -4.55 -1.52 0.52
N HIS A 165 -4.88 -2.29 1.55
CA HIS A 165 -5.79 -3.41 1.45
C HIS A 165 -7.13 -3.07 2.11
N ASP A 166 -8.23 -3.42 1.45
CA ASP A 166 -9.52 -3.39 2.13
C ASP A 166 -9.60 -4.58 3.07
N TRP A 167 -10.21 -4.38 4.22
CA TRP A 167 -10.33 -5.36 5.30
C TRP A 167 -11.05 -6.63 4.84
N ASP A 168 -11.90 -6.52 3.82
CA ASP A 168 -12.64 -7.64 3.25
C ASP A 168 -11.81 -8.45 2.22
N THR A 169 -10.62 -7.98 1.84
CA THR A 169 -9.75 -8.59 0.81
C THR A 169 -8.49 -9.26 1.36
N LEU A 170 -8.45 -9.55 2.67
CA LEU A 170 -7.31 -10.16 3.37
C LEU A 170 -6.93 -11.55 2.80
N THR A 171 -6.12 -11.56 1.74
CA THR A 171 -5.31 -12.69 1.27
C THR A 171 -4.02 -12.75 2.10
N TYR A 172 -2.93 -13.38 1.62
CA TYR A 172 -1.64 -13.50 2.33
C TYR A 172 -1.05 -12.16 2.85
N SER A 173 -1.45 -11.01 2.26
CA SER A 173 -1.19 -9.65 2.79
C SER A 173 -1.83 -9.39 4.17
N GLY A 174 -2.80 -10.21 4.56
CA GLY A 174 -3.52 -10.12 5.81
C GLY A 174 -2.69 -10.49 7.03
N GLN A 175 -1.64 -11.30 6.90
CA GLN A 175 -0.72 -11.53 8.02
C GLN A 175 0.07 -10.25 8.37
N ILE A 176 0.52 -9.49 7.36
CA ILE A 176 1.18 -8.19 7.58
C ILE A 176 0.20 -7.17 8.14
N ALA A 177 -1.02 -7.12 7.60
CA ALA A 177 -2.07 -6.25 8.12
C ALA A 177 -2.36 -6.57 9.59
N ILE A 178 -2.59 -7.84 9.95
CA ILE A 178 -2.86 -8.30 11.32
C ILE A 178 -1.73 -7.89 12.27
N THR A 179 -0.46 -8.12 11.92
CA THR A 179 0.67 -7.70 12.78
C THR A 179 0.80 -6.19 12.91
N SER A 180 0.31 -5.41 11.94
CA SER A 180 0.36 -3.95 11.98
C SER A 180 -0.76 -3.36 12.84
N ILE A 181 -1.92 -4.01 12.86
CA ILE A 181 -3.09 -3.61 13.65
C ILE A 181 -2.87 -3.88 15.13
N GLU A 182 -2.31 -5.04 15.49
CA GLU A 182 -1.93 -5.29 16.89
C GLU A 182 -0.95 -4.21 17.38
N ALA A 183 -0.12 -3.66 16.48
CA ALA A 183 0.87 -2.63 16.78
C ALA A 183 0.31 -1.19 16.91
N GLU A 184 -0.91 -0.90 16.46
CA GLU A 184 -1.57 0.40 16.72
C GLU A 184 -1.81 0.61 18.22
N GLU A 185 -2.10 -0.47 18.95
CA GLU A 185 -2.29 -0.45 20.41
C GLU A 185 -0.97 -0.55 21.19
N TRP A 186 0.14 -0.83 20.50
CA TRP A 186 1.44 -0.99 21.13
C TRP A 186 2.07 0.35 21.43
N ASN A 187 2.58 0.48 22.66
CA ASN A 187 3.47 1.58 23.01
C ASN A 187 4.83 1.43 22.30
N THR A 188 5.65 2.48 22.35
CA THR A 188 6.97 2.51 21.69
C THR A 188 7.86 1.32 22.06
N ASN A 189 7.85 0.89 23.33
CA ASN A 189 8.68 -0.24 23.78
C ASN A 189 8.19 -1.56 23.18
N GLN A 190 6.88 -1.77 23.14
CA GLN A 190 6.28 -2.96 22.53
C GLN A 190 6.55 -3.02 21.03
N ARG A 191 6.57 -1.88 20.33
CA ARG A 191 6.98 -1.83 18.92
C ARG A 191 8.43 -2.28 18.77
N ILE A 192 9.36 -1.73 19.56
CA ILE A 192 10.78 -2.14 19.51
C ILE A 192 10.94 -3.65 19.79
N GLU A 193 10.24 -4.17 20.79
CA GLU A 193 10.32 -5.60 21.17
C GLU A 193 9.84 -6.55 20.07
N ASN A 194 8.86 -6.12 19.27
CA ASN A 194 8.23 -6.94 18.23
C ASN A 194 8.70 -6.60 16.81
N GLU A 195 9.60 -5.63 16.64
CA GLU A 195 10.20 -5.28 15.36
C GLU A 195 10.79 -6.48 14.60
N PRO A 196 11.50 -7.43 15.26
CA PRO A 196 12.02 -8.61 14.57
C PRO A 196 10.92 -9.48 13.92
N GLN A 197 9.75 -9.58 14.56
CA GLN A 197 8.62 -10.36 14.04
C GLN A 197 8.00 -9.67 12.81
N MET A 198 7.87 -8.34 12.85
CA MET A 198 7.40 -7.56 11.70
C MET A 198 8.36 -7.70 10.52
N LEU A 199 9.68 -7.62 10.75
CA LEU A 199 10.68 -7.85 9.72
C LEU A 199 10.60 -9.26 9.12
N GLU A 200 10.42 -10.29 9.94
CA GLU A 200 10.23 -11.66 9.48
C GLU A 200 8.97 -11.78 8.58
N ALA A 201 7.86 -11.16 8.98
CA ALA A 201 6.63 -11.15 8.18
C ALA A 201 6.83 -10.47 6.82
N LEU A 202 7.50 -9.32 6.77
CA LEU A 202 7.84 -8.61 5.53
C LEU A 202 8.77 -9.43 4.62
N GLN A 203 9.75 -10.13 5.20
CA GLN A 203 10.63 -11.03 4.45
C GLN A 203 9.86 -12.21 3.85
N ASN A 204 8.96 -12.82 4.61
CA ASN A 204 8.13 -13.93 4.15
C ASN A 204 7.18 -13.48 3.04
N TYR A 205 6.63 -12.27 3.13
CA TYR A 205 5.84 -11.67 2.07
C TYR A 205 6.64 -11.50 0.77
N LEU A 206 7.86 -10.95 0.83
CA LEU A 206 8.70 -10.83 -0.37
C LEU A 206 9.03 -12.18 -1.00
N LYS A 207 9.31 -13.21 -0.18
CA LYS A 207 9.56 -14.57 -0.67
C LYS A 207 8.32 -15.15 -1.38
N ALA A 208 7.13 -14.97 -0.81
CA ALA A 208 5.88 -15.46 -1.39
C ALA A 208 5.46 -14.68 -2.66
N ALA A 209 5.76 -13.38 -2.72
CA ALA A 209 5.44 -12.51 -3.84
C ALA A 209 6.40 -12.65 -5.03
N THR A 210 7.46 -13.46 -4.90
CA THR A 210 8.35 -13.78 -6.02
C THR A 210 7.67 -14.89 -6.84
N PRO A 211 7.12 -14.62 -8.03
CA PRO A 211 6.52 -15.68 -8.84
C PRO A 211 7.60 -16.73 -9.13
N SER A 212 7.31 -18.00 -8.89
CA SER A 212 8.16 -19.10 -9.36
C SER A 212 8.45 -18.84 -10.84
N PRO A 213 9.73 -18.88 -11.28
CA PRO A 213 10.06 -18.67 -12.68
C PRO A 213 9.25 -19.69 -13.48
N THR A 214 8.36 -19.17 -14.33
CA THR A 214 7.55 -19.99 -15.23
C THR A 214 8.54 -20.73 -16.12
N GLN A 215 8.73 -22.03 -15.86
CA GLN A 215 9.49 -22.93 -16.73
C GLN A 215 8.71 -23.20 -18.01
#